data_AF-A0A6L2R729-F1
#
_entry.id   AF-A0A6L2R729-F1
#
_cell.length_a   1.000
_cell.length_b   1.000
_cell.length_c   1.000
_cell.angle_alpha   90.00
_cell.angle_beta   90.00
_cell.angle_gamma   90.00
#
_symmetry.space_group_name_H-M   'P 1'
#
loop_
_entity.id
_entity.type
_entity.pdbx_description
1 polymer ?
#
loop_
_entity_poly.entity_id
_entity_poly.type
_entity_poly.pdbx_seq_one_letter_code
_entity_poly.pdbx_strand_id
1 'polypeptide(L)' 'MIEAVNILIDLLGTHEKVALFLGYTDRNYRNIRRKIERGEEIPPRISSLIQMKLYELQTHKVNNGYAHKTHTP' A
#
# COMPACT_ATOMS: atom_id res chain seq x y z
N MET A 1 0.92 10.19 6.33
CA MET A 1 1.64 8.95 5.99
C MET A 1 1.06 7.71 6.64
N ILE A 2 0.69 7.75 7.93
CA ILE A 2 0.05 6.60 8.60
C ILE A 2 -1.22 6.14 7.87
N GLU A 3 -2.06 7.07 7.42
CA GLU A 3 -3.26 6.80 6.61
C GLU A 3 -2.96 5.95 5.36
N ALA A 4 -1.90 6.28 4.61
CA ALA A 4 -1.55 5.51 3.41
C ALA A 4 -1.17 4.06 3.75
N VAL A 5 -0.48 3.85 4.88
CA VAL A 5 -0.14 2.50 5.35
C VAL A 5 -1.38 1.75 5.82
N ASN A 6 -2.31 2.43 6.50
CA ASN A 6 -3.59 1.84 6.93
C ASN A 6 -4.42 1.41 5.72
N ILE A 7 -4.55 2.25 4.69
CA ILE A 7 -5.26 1.88 3.46
C ILE A 7 -4.61 0.65 2.80
N LEU A 8 -3.27 0.57 2.75
CA LEU A 8 -2.60 -0.63 2.21
C LEU A 8 -2.93 -1.89 3.02
N ILE A 9 -3.01 -1.78 4.35
CA ILE A 9 -3.41 -2.89 5.22
C ILE A 9 -4.86 -3.28 4.96
N ASP A 10 -5.78 -2.32 4.84
CA ASP A 10 -7.19 -2.60 4.55
C ASP A 10 -7.38 -3.27 3.18
N LEU A 11 -6.57 -2.88 2.19
CA LEU A 11 -6.61 -3.45 0.85
C LEU A 11 -5.98 -4.85 0.74
N LEU A 12 -4.90 -5.12 1.48
CA LEU A 12 -4.12 -6.36 1.37
C LEU A 12 -4.40 -7.35 2.51
N GLY A 13 -5.02 -6.89 3.60
CA GLY A 13 -5.51 -7.66 4.74
C GLY A 13 -4.50 -7.97 5.84
N THR A 14 -3.19 -7.97 5.55
CA THR A 14 -2.16 -8.31 6.56
C THR A 14 -0.90 -7.49 6.37
N HIS A 15 -0.18 -7.25 7.48
CA HIS A 15 1.11 -6.54 7.46
C HIS A 15 2.18 -7.27 6.64
N GLU A 16 2.19 -8.60 6.65
CA GLU A 16 3.13 -9.42 5.88
C GLU A 16 2.93 -9.22 4.37
N LYS A 17 1.66 -9.22 3.91
CA LYS A 17 1.35 -8.92 2.51
C LYS A 17 1.75 -7.49 2.12
N VAL A 18 1.57 -6.52 3.01
CA VAL A 18 2.02 -5.13 2.77
C VAL A 18 3.54 -5.06 2.69
N ALA A 19 4.27 -5.75 3.58
CA ALA A 19 5.73 -5.80 3.56
C ALA A 19 6.24 -6.40 2.23
N LEU A 20 5.68 -7.55 1.84
CA LEU A 20 5.99 -8.20 0.56
C LEU A 20 5.69 -7.29 -0.64
N PHE A 21 4.52 -6.64 -0.64
CA PHE A 21 4.10 -5.74 -1.72
C PHE A 21 4.99 -4.51 -1.87
N LEU A 22 5.52 -4.00 -0.76
CA LEU A 22 6.49 -2.90 -0.74
C LEU A 22 7.95 -3.39 -0.98
N GLY A 23 8.18 -4.70 -1.14
CA GLY A 23 9.52 -5.26 -1.34
C GLY A 23 10.40 -5.22 -0.09
N TYR A 24 9.79 -5.23 1.10
CA TYR A 24 10.49 -5.24 2.38
C TYR A 24 10.30 -6.56 3.12
N THR A 25 11.30 -6.90 3.97
CA THR A 25 11.11 -7.93 4.99
C THR A 25 10.17 -7.42 6.08
N ASP A 26 9.50 -8.34 6.79
CA ASP A 26 8.58 -7.99 7.89
C ASP A 26 9.27 -7.14 8.97
N ARG A 27 10.56 -7.37 9.23
CA ARG A 27 11.33 -6.58 10.19
C ARG A 27 11.51 -5.14 9.72
N ASN A 28 11.89 -4.94 8.46
CA ASN A 28 12.10 -3.61 7.88
C ASN A 28 10.77 -2.86 7.80
N TYR A 29 9.71 -3.52 7.34
CA TYR A 29 8.37 -2.94 7.34
C TYR A 29 7.92 -2.51 8.74
N ARG A 30 8.07 -3.36 9.76
CA ARG A 30 7.73 -3.00 11.15
C ARG A 30 8.52 -1.81 11.68
N ASN A 31 9.80 -1.69 11.32
CA ASN A 31 10.59 -0.52 11.69
C ASN A 31 10.09 0.75 11.00
N ILE A 32 9.81 0.69 9.70
CA ILE A 32 9.24 1.82 8.94
C ILE A 32 7.89 2.24 9.53
N ARG A 33 7.00 1.28 9.80
CA ARG A 33 5.68 1.56 10.40
C ARG A 33 5.82 2.23 11.77
N ARG A 34 6.69 1.71 12.66
CA ARG A 34 6.96 2.34 13.96
C ARG A 34 7.45 3.78 13.84
N LYS A 35 8.31 4.09 12.87
CA LYS A 35 8.74 5.47 12.60
C LYS A 35 7.57 6.36 12.19
N ILE A 36 6.74 5.88 11.26
CA ILE A 36 5.55 6.60 10.79
C ILE A 36 4.55 6.84 11.94
N GLU A 37 4.30 5.84 12.80
CA GLU A 37 3.41 5.94 13.95
C GLU A 37 3.87 6.97 14.98
N ARG A 38 5.20 7.12 15.14
CA ARG A 38 5.81 8.09 16.05
C ARG A 38 5.96 9.49 15.44
N GLY A 39 5.59 9.66 14.17
CA GLY A 39 5.84 10.91 13.44
C GLY A 39 7.33 11.17 13.16
N GLU A 40 8.18 10.15 13.24
CA GLU A 40 9.59 10.25 12.91
C GLU A 40 9.78 10.40 11.40
N GLU A 41 10.84 11.10 11.00
CA GLU A 41 11.21 11.23 9.59
C GLU A 41 11.59 9.86 9.00
N ILE A 42 11.02 9.57 7.82
CA ILE A 42 11.40 8.42 7.00
C ILE A 42 12.11 8.92 5.74
N PRO A 43 13.05 8.13 5.19
CA PRO A 43 13.69 8.47 3.93
C PRO A 43 12.66 8.77 2.83
N PRO A 44 12.79 9.86 2.05
CA PRO A 44 11.82 10.26 1.04
C PRO A 44 11.49 9.15 0.02
N ARG A 45 12.48 8.31 -0.31
CA ARG A 45 12.28 7.15 -1.18
C ARG A 45 11.22 6.18 -0.65
N ILE A 46 11.13 5.98 0.66
CA ILE A 46 10.15 5.08 1.29
C ILE A 46 8.75 5.68 1.20
N SER A 47 8.58 6.97 1.50
CA SER A 47 7.29 7.64 1.34
C SER A 47 6.80 7.62 -0.10
N SER A 48 7.69 7.88 -1.07
CA SER A 48 7.34 7.85 -2.50
C SER A 48 6.93 6.44 -2.94
N LEU A 49 7.64 5.40 -2.48
CA LEU A 49 7.28 4.02 -2.78
C LEU A 49 5.89 3.66 -2.26
N ILE A 50 5.57 4.02 -1.01
CA ILE A 50 4.26 3.75 -0.40
C ILE A 50 3.14 4.43 -1.21
N GLN A 51 3.33 5.70 -1.57
CA GLN A 51 2.33 6.46 -2.35
C GLN A 51 2.14 5.89 -3.75
N MET A 52 3.24 5.57 -4.45
CA MET A 52 3.21 4.97 -5.78
C MET A 52 2.46 3.63 -5.77
N LYS A 53 2.79 2.75 -4.82
CA LYS A 53 2.16 1.43 -4.66
C LYS A 53 0.68 1.51 -4.29
N LEU A 54 0.30 2.49 -3.48
CA LEU A 54 -1.10 2.76 -3.16
C LEU A 54 -1.87 3.24 -4.40
N TYR A 55 -1.29 4.16 -5.17
CA TYR A 55 -1.88 4.65 -6.42
C TYR A 55 -2.06 3.53 -7.45
N GLU A 56 -1.07 2.65 -7.60
CA GLU A 56 -1.18 1.44 -8.45
C GLU A 56 -2.40 0.60 -8.03
N LEU A 57 -2.54 0.26 -6.75
CA LEU A 57 -3.67 -0.56 -6.26
C LEU A 57 -5.02 0.11 -6.48
N GLN A 58 -5.11 1.42 -6.23
CA GLN A 58 -6.36 2.16 -6.41
C GLN A 58 -6.73 2.26 -7.90
N THR A 59 -5.76 2.52 -8.77
CA THR A 59 -5.98 2.59 -10.23
C THR A 59 -6.37 1.25 -10.81
N HIS A 60 -5.74 0.15 -10.38
CA HIS A 60 -6.12 -1.20 -10.81
C HIS A 60 -7.51 -1.61 -10.31
N LYS A 61 -7.92 -1.20 -9.10
CA LYS A 61 -9.30 -1.41 -8.62
C LYS A 61 -10.33 -0.64 -9.43
N VAL A 62 -10.04 0.61 -9.81
CA VAL A 62 -10.92 1.41 -10.66
C VAL A 62 -11.08 0.73 -12.03
N ASN A 63 -10.00 0.25 -12.65
CA ASN A 63 -10.06 -0.39 -13.96
C ASN A 63 -10.75 -1.77 -13.94
N ASN A 64 -10.60 -2.58 -12.87
CA ASN A 64 -11.32 -3.84 -12.74
C ASN A 64 -12.82 -3.67 -12.44
N GLY A 65 -13.24 -2.52 -11.89
CA GLY A 65 -14.66 -2.19 -11.69
C GLY A 65 -15.41 -1.89 -13.00
N TYR A 66 -14.71 -1.50 -14.06
CA TYR A 66 -15.28 -1.27 -15.40
C TYR A 66 -15.25 -2.50 -16.31
N ALA A 67 -14.40 -3.50 -16.02
CA ALA A 67 -14.26 -4.70 -16.85
C ALA A 67 -15.43 -5.70 -16.74
N HIS A 68 -16.34 -5.53 -15.77
CA HIS A 68 -17.53 -6.39 -15.59
C HIS A 68 -18.83 -5.81 -16.16
N LYS A 69 -18.75 -4.85 -17.10
CA LYS A 69 -19.94 -4.29 -17.77
C LYS A 69 -19.86 -4.28 -19.30
N THR A 70 -19.35 -5.35 -19.92
CA THR A 70 -19.65 -5.64 -21.34
C THR A 70 -19.69 -7.15 -21.58
N HIS A 71 -20.68 -7.83 -21.01
CA HIS A 71 -21.19 -9.03 -21.65
C HIS A 71 -22.67 -9.24 -21.32
N THR A 72 -23.53 -8.85 -22.26
CA THR A 72 -24.88 -9.40 -22.41
C THR A 72 -25.37 -9.06 -23.82
N PRO A 73 -26.24 -9.91 -24.39
CA PRO A 73 -26.00 -10.86 -25.47
C PRO A 73 -26.00 -10.26 -26.89
#